data_AF-A0A835YM35-F1
#
_entry.id   AF-A0A835YM35-F1
#
_cell.length_a   1.000
_cell.length_b   1.000
_cell.length_c   1.000
_cell.angle_alpha   90.00
_cell.angle_beta   90.00
_cell.angle_gamma   90.00
#
_symmetry.space_group_name_H-M   'P 1'
#
loop_
_entity.id
_entity.type
_entity.pdbx_description
1 polymer ?
#
loop_
_entity_poly.entity_id
_entity_poly.type
_entity_poly.pdbx_seq_one_letter_code
_entity_poly.pdbx_strand_id
1 'polypeptide(L)'
;MEVGAAVRVLRDGQWRRGTIAFVNPDGSYDILVTADLTEVNGVGQDAIEALFAFETDLSLPTDDTTSSTADLTTLVERLQGFGKQLFLLPDYEAAGDVYELALQHLTPPLTIGSEVLVPLDDGRVCRAGMISAMSSETGTVDVIFDEEDEHGVDEEEAVAASRVLRLSLLPLQHVTMLVNSAKCAAKAGSTQDARERVVSLSTRALVLGKHYLATAPAGEARRRLHALCLNALHLRARAHLAAARVKPALRDAQAMRKAAAGGADDAAARAAERLVSEIKRAERALLRGDRRLAREVGAWVEASLKRHDEAVNGEGEGEEEGDREREGEGEGEGEAGGEGNVGGGGDGGEEGEGGGGDQGAEESKGDGAERDSGEAEQGGGGRCTPS
;
A
#
# COMPACT_ATOMS: atom_id res chain seq x y z
N MET A 1 -20.71 -13.55 29.05
CA MET A 1 -19.76 -12.45 29.24
C MET A 1 -20.47 -11.33 29.98
N GLU A 2 -19.76 -10.37 30.59
CA GLU A 2 -20.37 -9.30 31.38
C GLU A 2 -20.19 -7.92 30.73
N VAL A 3 -21.05 -6.97 31.13
CA VAL A 3 -20.93 -5.57 30.70
C VAL A 3 -19.56 -5.03 31.11
N GLY A 4 -18.89 -4.34 30.19
CA GLY A 4 -17.53 -3.84 30.37
C GLY A 4 -16.43 -4.81 29.93
N ALA A 5 -16.75 -6.06 29.61
CA ALA A 5 -15.75 -7.01 29.10
C ALA A 5 -15.28 -6.59 27.69
N ALA A 6 -13.95 -6.58 27.51
CA ALA A 6 -13.34 -6.38 26.20
C ALA A 6 -13.44 -7.67 25.38
N VAL A 7 -13.97 -7.56 24.17
CA VAL A 7 -14.28 -8.69 23.29
C VAL A 7 -13.87 -8.40 21.85
N ARG A 8 -13.82 -9.46 21.04
CA ARG A 8 -13.90 -9.39 19.58
C ARG A 8 -15.33 -9.62 19.15
N VAL A 9 -15.78 -8.88 18.16
CA VAL A 9 -17.06 -9.05 17.47
C VAL A 9 -16.85 -9.25 15.98
N LEU A 10 -17.54 -10.22 15.39
CA LEU A 10 -17.54 -10.43 13.94
C LEU A 10 -18.59 -9.52 13.29
N ARG A 11 -18.14 -8.52 12.52
CA ARG A 11 -19.00 -7.57 11.80
C ARG A 11 -18.55 -7.46 10.35
N ASP A 12 -19.50 -7.59 9.42
CA ASP A 12 -19.23 -7.50 7.97
C ASP A 12 -18.11 -8.46 7.49
N GLY A 13 -18.02 -9.64 8.12
CA GLY A 13 -16.99 -10.64 7.86
C GLY A 13 -15.60 -10.29 8.41
N GLN A 14 -15.49 -9.26 9.25
CA GLN A 14 -14.25 -8.82 9.88
C GLN A 14 -14.37 -8.87 11.41
N TRP A 15 -13.34 -9.41 12.06
CA TRP A 15 -13.22 -9.33 13.51
C TRP A 15 -12.79 -7.93 13.92
N ARG A 16 -13.49 -7.34 14.90
CA ARG A 16 -13.18 -6.02 15.45
C ARG A 16 -13.18 -6.07 16.97
N ARG A 17 -12.34 -5.25 17.60
CA ARG A 17 -12.33 -5.08 19.06
C ARG A 17 -13.49 -4.20 19.50
N GLY A 18 -14.09 -4.55 20.63
CA GLY A 18 -15.13 -3.77 21.25
C GLY A 18 -15.28 -4.08 22.73
N THR A 19 -16.24 -3.41 23.35
CA THR A 19 -16.61 -3.59 24.75
C THR A 19 -18.08 -3.91 24.82
N ILE A 20 -18.47 -4.92 25.60
CA ILE A 20 -19.88 -5.21 25.84
C ILE A 20 -20.50 -4.03 26.59
N ALA A 21 -21.39 -3.30 25.94
CA ALA A 21 -22.11 -2.17 26.51
C ALA A 21 -23.37 -2.64 27.25
N PHE A 22 -24.06 -3.65 26.71
CA PHE A 22 -25.29 -4.18 27.28
C PHE A 22 -25.46 -5.68 27.00
N VAL A 23 -26.18 -6.37 27.90
CA VAL A 23 -26.57 -7.78 27.73
C VAL A 23 -28.10 -7.82 27.67
N ASN A 24 -28.63 -8.19 26.51
CA ASN A 24 -30.06 -8.22 26.25
C ASN A 24 -30.75 -9.39 26.95
N PRO A 25 -32.05 -9.27 27.28
CA PRO A 25 -32.82 -10.36 27.90
C PRO A 25 -32.90 -11.64 27.07
N ASP A 26 -32.75 -11.53 25.75
CA ASP A 26 -32.73 -12.67 24.82
C ASP A 26 -31.36 -13.38 24.74
N GLY A 27 -30.36 -12.89 25.47
CA GLY A 27 -29.01 -13.43 25.52
C GLY A 27 -28.07 -12.88 24.45
N SER A 28 -28.53 -11.94 23.61
CA SER A 28 -27.67 -11.18 22.69
C SER A 28 -26.93 -10.05 23.42
N TYR A 29 -25.98 -9.42 22.74
CA TYR A 29 -25.12 -8.38 23.31
C TYR A 29 -25.12 -7.13 22.43
N ASP A 30 -25.11 -5.96 23.07
CA ASP A 30 -24.82 -4.71 22.40
C ASP A 30 -23.36 -4.35 22.66
N ILE A 31 -22.60 -4.09 21.60
CA ILE A 31 -21.14 -3.96 21.65
C ILE A 31 -20.72 -2.61 21.08
N LEU A 32 -19.95 -1.86 21.87
CA LEU A 32 -19.31 -0.63 21.43
C LEU A 32 -17.97 -0.95 20.78
N VAL A 33 -17.87 -0.79 19.45
CA VAL A 33 -16.64 -1.06 18.68
C VAL A 33 -15.60 0.01 19.00
N THR A 34 -14.38 -0.39 19.35
CA THR A 34 -13.35 0.53 19.86
C THR A 34 -12.87 1.54 18.80
N ALA A 35 -12.77 1.11 17.54
CA ALA A 35 -12.15 1.90 16.48
C ALA A 35 -12.98 3.13 16.07
N ASP A 36 -14.30 2.98 15.99
CA ASP A 36 -15.21 4.02 15.48
C ASP A 36 -16.29 4.42 16.49
N LEU A 37 -16.26 3.83 17.70
CA LEU A 37 -17.24 4.03 18.77
C LEU A 37 -18.68 3.74 18.30
N THR A 38 -18.85 2.90 17.28
CA THR A 38 -20.17 2.51 16.81
C THR A 38 -20.72 1.39 17.67
N GLU A 39 -21.99 1.50 18.03
CA GLU A 39 -22.70 0.46 18.77
C GLU A 39 -23.29 -0.55 17.78
N VAL A 40 -23.01 -1.83 18.00
CA VAL A 40 -23.56 -2.96 17.25
C VAL A 40 -24.52 -3.69 18.16
N ASN A 41 -25.80 -3.63 17.83
CA ASN A 41 -26.87 -4.16 18.68
C ASN A 41 -27.21 -5.60 18.33
N GLY A 42 -27.66 -6.37 19.33
CA GLY A 42 -28.23 -7.69 19.13
C GLY A 42 -27.26 -8.74 18.60
N VAL A 43 -25.98 -8.64 18.95
CA VAL A 43 -24.93 -9.57 18.51
C VAL A 43 -25.09 -10.92 19.22
N GLY A 44 -25.18 -12.01 18.46
CA GLY A 44 -25.22 -13.37 18.98
C GLY A 44 -23.90 -13.79 19.64
N GLN A 45 -23.96 -14.67 20.64
CA GLN A 45 -22.77 -15.15 21.37
C GLN A 45 -21.74 -15.83 20.45
N ASP A 46 -22.17 -16.45 19.36
CA ASP A 46 -21.34 -17.09 18.34
C ASP A 46 -20.51 -16.10 17.51
N ALA A 47 -20.92 -14.84 17.46
CA ALA A 47 -20.20 -13.75 16.81
C ALA A 47 -19.29 -12.98 17.77
N ILE A 48 -19.06 -13.49 19.00
CA ILE A 48 -18.29 -12.81 20.05
C ILE A 48 -17.22 -13.75 20.61
N GLU A 49 -15.99 -13.26 20.68
CA GLU A 49 -14.88 -13.97 21.31
C GLU A 49 -14.24 -13.12 22.41
N ALA A 50 -13.80 -13.76 23.50
CA ALA A 50 -12.99 -13.07 24.48
C ALA A 50 -11.65 -12.66 23.86
N LEU A 51 -11.15 -11.47 24.20
CA LEU A 51 -9.81 -11.07 23.78
C LEU A 51 -8.75 -12.00 24.37
N PHE A 52 -7.67 -12.26 23.61
CA PHE A 52 -6.53 -12.98 24.15
C PHE A 52 -5.81 -12.15 25.22
N ALA A 53 -5.10 -12.83 26.12
CA ALA A 53 -4.35 -12.16 27.20
C ALA A 53 -3.38 -11.09 26.67
N PHE A 54 -2.74 -11.33 25.52
CA PHE A 54 -1.80 -10.37 24.93
C PHE A 54 -2.45 -9.09 24.39
N GLU A 55 -3.75 -9.11 24.12
CA GLU A 55 -4.50 -7.96 23.62
C GLU A 55 -4.98 -7.06 24.76
N THR A 56 -5.23 -7.66 25.92
CA THR A 56 -5.61 -6.95 27.15
C THR A 56 -4.38 -6.40 27.86
N ASP A 57 -3.25 -7.11 27.81
CA ASP A 57 -1.97 -6.68 28.36
C ASP A 57 -1.09 -5.97 27.32
N LEU A 58 -1.58 -4.81 26.87
CA LEU A 58 -0.78 -3.79 26.17
C LEU A 58 -0.18 -2.78 27.15
N SER A 59 -0.13 -3.12 28.45
CA SER A 59 0.46 -2.23 29.45
C SER A 59 1.95 -2.05 29.13
N LEU A 60 2.28 -0.85 28.66
CA LEU A 60 3.66 -0.47 28.40
C LEU A 60 4.33 -0.23 29.74
N PRO A 61 5.63 -0.53 29.88
CA PRO A 61 6.40 -0.06 31.03
C PRO A 61 6.26 1.46 31.10
N THR A 62 5.51 1.96 32.08
CA THR A 62 5.23 3.37 32.26
C THR A 62 6.49 4.06 32.80
N ASP A 63 7.07 4.92 31.99
CA ASP A 63 7.83 6.13 32.35
C ASP A 63 9.27 6.07 32.90
N ASP A 64 9.94 4.92 33.02
CA ASP A 64 11.40 4.98 33.22
C ASP A 64 12.13 5.18 31.88
N THR A 65 12.34 6.46 31.58
CA THR A 65 13.03 7.04 30.41
C THR A 65 14.49 6.59 30.24
N THR A 66 14.98 5.68 31.07
CA THR A 66 16.28 5.01 30.94
C THR A 66 16.16 3.55 30.47
N SER A 67 15.11 3.22 29.71
CA SER A 67 14.98 1.91 29.05
C SER A 67 16.26 1.60 28.27
N SER A 68 16.98 0.56 28.71
CA SER A 68 18.19 0.14 28.04
C SER A 68 17.85 -0.32 26.62
N THR A 69 18.83 -0.34 25.70
CA THR A 69 18.59 -0.88 24.35
C THR A 69 18.09 -2.33 24.38
N ALA A 70 18.45 -3.10 25.42
CA ALA A 70 17.95 -4.46 25.64
C ALA A 70 16.47 -4.50 26.01
N ASP A 71 16.02 -3.58 26.86
CA ASP A 71 14.61 -3.45 27.24
C ASP A 71 13.76 -3.03 26.04
N LEU A 72 14.24 -2.07 25.25
CA LEU A 72 13.60 -1.64 24.01
C LEU A 72 13.49 -2.79 23.00
N THR A 73 14.54 -3.60 22.84
CA THR A 73 14.54 -4.75 21.92
C THR A 73 13.48 -5.77 22.34
N THR A 74 13.44 -6.11 23.63
CA THR A 74 12.47 -7.06 24.20
C THR A 74 11.03 -6.57 24.01
N LEU A 75 10.78 -5.28 24.27
CA LEU A 75 9.47 -4.67 24.07
C LEU A 75 9.03 -4.73 22.60
N VAL A 76 9.91 -4.34 21.68
CA VAL A 76 9.60 -4.32 20.24
C VAL A 76 9.36 -5.73 19.69
N GLU A 77 10.14 -6.72 20.13
CA GLU A 77 9.92 -8.13 19.76
C GLU A 77 8.59 -8.67 20.28
N ARG A 78 8.20 -8.29 21.52
CA ARG A 78 6.90 -8.63 22.09
C ARG A 78 5.76 -8.02 21.26
N LEU A 79 5.82 -6.72 20.97
CA LEU A 79 4.82 -6.01 20.15
C LEU A 79 4.76 -6.59 18.72
N GLN A 80 5.91 -6.91 18.13
CA GLN A 80 5.96 -7.59 16.83
C GLN A 80 5.26 -8.96 16.88
N GLY A 81 5.45 -9.72 17.97
CA GLY A 81 4.76 -10.98 18.20
C GLY A 81 3.24 -10.81 18.27
N PHE A 82 2.78 -9.80 19.01
CA PHE A 82 1.35 -9.47 19.15
C PHE A 82 0.74 -9.06 17.81
N GLY A 83 1.37 -8.12 17.10
CA GLY A 83 0.91 -7.68 15.77
C GLY A 83 0.85 -8.84 14.76
N LYS A 84 1.77 -9.81 14.86
CA LYS A 84 1.75 -11.00 14.00
C LYS A 84 0.56 -11.91 14.31
N GLN A 85 0.24 -12.11 15.59
CA GLN A 85 -0.92 -12.92 16.00
C GLN A 85 -2.22 -12.27 15.53
N LEU A 86 -2.38 -10.96 15.73
CA LEU A 86 -3.54 -10.19 15.24
C LEU A 86 -3.70 -10.27 13.72
N PHE A 87 -2.59 -10.16 12.98
CA PHE A 87 -2.60 -10.28 11.52
C PHE A 87 -3.06 -11.67 11.04
N LEU A 88 -2.77 -12.73 11.79
CA LEU A 88 -3.25 -14.09 11.49
C LEU A 88 -4.72 -14.29 11.85
N LEU A 89 -5.29 -13.44 12.71
CA LEU A 89 -6.69 -13.42 13.14
C LEU A 89 -7.57 -12.47 12.29
N PRO A 90 -7.20 -12.29 11.02
CA PRO A 90 -7.59 -11.17 10.15
C PRO A 90 -7.91 -9.79 10.76
N ASP A 91 -7.42 -9.46 11.95
CA ASP A 91 -7.67 -8.18 12.61
C ASP A 91 -6.57 -7.18 12.22
N TYR A 92 -6.62 -6.76 10.96
CA TYR A 92 -5.56 -5.96 10.35
C TYR A 92 -5.45 -4.56 10.95
N GLU A 93 -6.55 -3.99 11.42
CA GLU A 93 -6.56 -2.66 12.05
C GLU A 93 -5.82 -2.71 13.39
N ALA A 94 -6.21 -3.62 14.29
CA ALA A 94 -5.53 -3.78 15.58
C ALA A 94 -4.06 -4.21 15.41
N ALA A 95 -3.77 -5.07 14.42
CA ALA A 95 -2.38 -5.41 14.08
C ALA A 95 -1.57 -4.17 13.66
N GLY A 96 -2.17 -3.30 12.84
CA GLY A 96 -1.59 -2.02 12.41
C GLY A 96 -1.26 -1.12 13.60
N ASP A 97 -2.21 -0.96 14.53
CA ASP A 97 -2.04 -0.14 15.73
C ASP A 97 -0.89 -0.65 16.61
N VAL A 98 -0.78 -1.97 16.79
CA VAL A 98 0.34 -2.56 17.55
C VAL A 98 1.69 -2.31 16.88
N TYR A 99 1.77 -2.41 15.54
CA TYR A 99 3.00 -2.08 14.83
C TYR A 99 3.34 -0.59 14.91
N GLU A 100 2.34 0.29 14.93
CA GLU A 100 2.55 1.73 15.13
C GLU A 100 2.98 2.08 16.54
N LEU A 101 2.44 1.40 17.55
CA LEU A 101 2.92 1.51 18.92
C LEU A 101 4.41 1.12 19.01
N ALA A 102 4.80 0.02 18.35
CA ALA A 102 6.21 -0.36 18.25
C ALA A 102 7.06 0.71 17.55
N LEU A 103 6.52 1.36 16.50
CA LEU A 103 7.21 2.46 15.82
C LEU A 103 7.39 3.70 16.70
N GLN A 104 6.44 4.01 17.57
CA GLN A 104 6.56 5.11 18.53
C GLN A 104 7.72 4.87 19.50
N HIS A 105 7.92 3.63 19.97
CA HIS A 105 9.07 3.28 20.80
C HIS A 105 10.40 3.25 20.03
N LEU A 106 10.36 2.87 18.75
CA LEU A 106 11.55 2.83 17.89
C LEU A 106 11.98 4.21 17.38
N THR A 107 11.10 5.21 17.47
CA THR A 107 11.29 6.56 16.93
C THR A 107 11.23 7.58 18.07
N PRO A 108 12.36 7.85 18.74
CA PRO A 108 12.37 8.79 19.87
C PRO A 108 11.94 10.20 19.42
N PRO A 109 11.32 11.00 20.30
CA PRO A 109 10.79 12.33 19.97
C PRO A 109 11.88 13.24 19.39
N LEU A 110 11.62 13.95 18.29
CA LEU A 110 12.61 14.83 17.66
C LEU A 110 13.21 15.81 18.67
N THR A 111 14.53 15.89 18.73
CA THR A 111 15.27 16.80 19.59
C THR A 111 16.33 17.53 18.78
N ILE A 112 16.63 18.79 19.15
CA ILE A 112 17.76 19.53 18.58
C ILE A 112 19.05 18.71 18.73
N GLY A 113 19.87 18.70 17.69
CA GLY A 113 21.08 17.89 17.58
C GLY A 113 20.86 16.44 17.14
N SER A 114 19.63 16.03 16.82
CA SER A 114 19.38 14.68 16.31
C SER A 114 19.77 14.56 14.84
N GLU A 115 20.47 13.48 14.50
CA GLU A 115 20.65 13.04 13.11
C GLU A 115 19.32 12.54 12.53
N VAL A 116 19.02 13.00 11.32
CA VAL A 116 17.77 12.73 10.62
C VAL A 116 18.01 12.52 9.13
N LEU A 117 17.05 11.86 8.49
CA LEU A 117 16.93 11.79 7.05
C LEU A 117 15.71 12.59 6.61
N VAL A 118 15.91 13.50 5.66
CA VAL A 118 14.82 14.21 5.01
C VAL A 118 14.59 13.63 3.62
N PRO A 119 13.46 12.94 3.38
CA PRO A 119 13.07 12.52 2.05
C PRO A 119 12.73 13.74 1.20
N LEU A 120 13.49 13.94 0.13
CA LEU A 120 13.19 14.88 -0.94
C LEU A 120 12.23 14.23 -1.95
N ASP A 121 11.40 15.06 -2.58
CA ASP A 121 10.40 14.65 -3.58
C ASP A 121 9.52 13.46 -3.14
N ASP A 122 9.31 12.47 -4.01
CA ASP A 122 8.55 11.25 -3.77
C ASP A 122 9.26 10.22 -2.85
N GLY A 123 10.18 10.70 -2.00
CA GLY A 123 10.95 9.94 -1.03
C GLY A 123 11.97 9.00 -1.65
N ARG A 124 12.53 9.39 -2.79
CA ARG A 124 13.59 8.61 -3.48
C ARG A 124 14.99 9.09 -3.17
N VAL A 125 15.15 10.40 -3.11
CA VAL A 125 16.38 11.06 -2.69
C VAL A 125 16.19 11.45 -1.24
N CYS A 126 17.21 11.26 -0.43
CA CYS A 126 17.17 11.64 0.97
C CYS A 126 18.47 12.30 1.30
N ARG A 127 18.38 13.42 2.01
CA ARG A 127 19.54 14.10 2.56
C ARG A 127 19.64 13.74 4.03
N ALA A 128 20.86 13.41 4.46
CA ALA A 128 21.18 13.30 5.87
C ALA A 128 21.48 14.71 6.41
N GLY A 129 21.14 14.94 7.66
CA GLY A 129 21.39 16.20 8.33
C GLY A 129 21.07 16.13 9.80
N MET A 130 21.21 17.26 10.47
CA MET A 130 20.99 17.42 11.90
C MET A 130 19.96 18.51 12.18
N ILE A 131 19.07 18.25 13.15
CA ILE A 131 18.08 19.24 13.58
C ILE A 131 18.77 20.40 14.30
N SER A 132 18.69 21.62 13.76
CA SER A 132 19.25 22.84 14.37
C SER A 132 18.23 23.54 15.26
N ALA A 133 16.98 23.65 14.80
CA ALA A 133 15.90 24.31 15.51
C ALA A 133 14.54 23.61 15.28
N MET A 134 13.58 23.86 16.17
CA MET A 134 12.22 23.32 16.07
C MET A 134 11.22 24.42 16.35
N SER A 135 10.21 24.55 15.49
CA SER A 135 9.13 25.51 15.64
C SER A 135 7.80 24.79 15.89
N SER A 136 7.29 24.91 17.12
CA SER A 136 5.97 24.36 17.46
C SER A 136 4.82 25.13 16.81
N GLU A 137 5.04 26.40 16.44
CA GLU A 137 4.02 27.24 15.83
C GLU A 137 3.73 26.84 14.38
N THR A 138 4.79 26.56 13.61
CA THR A 138 4.69 26.18 12.19
C THR A 138 4.66 24.67 11.98
N GLY A 139 4.99 23.88 13.00
CA GLY A 139 5.16 22.43 12.86
C GLY A 139 6.34 22.05 11.96
N THR A 140 7.35 22.93 11.87
CA THR A 140 8.56 22.73 11.06
C THR A 140 9.77 22.54 11.95
N VAL A 141 10.80 21.93 11.35
CA VAL A 141 12.09 21.64 11.94
C VAL A 141 13.13 22.14 10.97
N ASP A 142 14.06 22.96 11.46
CA ASP A 142 15.19 23.42 10.66
C ASP A 142 16.27 22.35 10.69
N VAL A 143 16.74 21.96 9.51
CA VAL A 143 17.71 20.88 9.33
C VAL A 143 18.92 21.43 8.60
N ILE A 144 20.10 21.25 9.21
CA ILE A 144 21.39 21.48 8.58
C ILE A 144 21.80 20.19 7.88
N PHE A 145 21.93 20.21 6.55
CA PHE A 145 22.31 19.02 5.80
C PHE A 145 23.81 18.77 5.80
N ASP A 146 24.21 17.49 5.79
CA ASP A 146 25.63 17.09 5.83
C ASP A 146 26.38 17.36 4.50
N GLU A 147 25.63 17.59 3.42
CA GLU A 147 26.19 17.89 2.10
C GLU A 147 26.41 19.40 1.97
N GLU A 148 27.68 19.82 1.89
CA GLU A 148 28.06 21.18 1.54
C GLU A 148 27.53 21.52 0.15
N ASP A 149 26.93 22.70 -0.01
CA ASP A 149 26.54 23.21 -1.32
C ASP A 149 27.77 23.55 -2.18
N GLU A 150 27.57 23.91 -3.45
CA GLU A 150 28.67 24.33 -4.35
C GLU A 150 29.47 25.55 -3.82
N HIS A 151 28.99 26.19 -2.76
CA HIS A 151 29.59 27.37 -2.13
C HIS A 151 30.23 27.07 -0.76
N GLY A 152 30.21 25.81 -0.30
CA GLY A 152 30.78 25.41 1.00
C GLY A 152 30.03 25.99 2.20
N VAL A 153 28.75 26.33 2.03
CA VAL A 153 27.88 26.81 3.10
C VAL A 153 26.90 25.71 3.48
N ASP A 154 26.79 25.45 4.78
CA ASP A 154 25.78 24.55 5.34
C ASP A 154 24.38 25.03 4.93
N GLU A 155 23.68 24.23 4.13
CA GLU A 155 22.32 24.53 3.73
C GLU A 155 21.37 24.18 4.88
N GLU A 156 20.77 25.21 5.48
CA GLU A 156 19.72 25.08 6.48
C GLU A 156 18.34 25.24 5.81
N GLU A 157 17.49 24.23 5.93
CA GLU A 157 16.14 24.25 5.35
C GLU A 157 15.07 23.96 6.42
N ALA A 158 13.98 24.74 6.38
CA ALA A 158 12.80 24.49 7.20
C ALA A 158 11.94 23.36 6.60
N VAL A 159 11.89 22.22 7.27
CA VAL A 159 11.19 21.01 6.81
C VAL A 159 10.00 20.70 7.72
N ALA A 160 8.87 20.28 7.15
CA ALA A 160 7.74 19.80 7.94
C ALA A 160 8.14 18.63 8.84
N ALA A 161 7.83 18.68 10.15
CA ALA A 161 8.26 17.66 11.12
C ALA A 161 7.80 16.24 10.74
N SER A 162 6.66 16.11 10.07
CA SER A 162 6.10 14.85 9.57
C SER A 162 6.91 14.20 8.44
N ARG A 163 7.78 14.97 7.75
CA ARG A 163 8.68 14.46 6.71
C ARG A 163 10.01 13.98 7.28
N VAL A 164 10.40 14.45 8.46
CA VAL A 164 11.71 14.14 9.06
C VAL A 164 11.71 12.70 9.58
N LEU A 165 12.67 11.89 9.13
CA LEU A 165 12.83 10.50 9.54
C LEU A 165 14.02 10.36 10.46
N ARG A 166 13.77 10.08 11.73
CA ARG A 166 14.84 9.82 12.69
C ARG A 166 15.44 8.44 12.49
N LEU A 167 16.75 8.37 12.63
CA LEU A 167 17.49 7.10 12.66
C LEU A 167 17.21 6.37 13.98
N SER A 168 16.99 5.06 13.90
CA SER A 168 16.69 4.21 15.05
C SER A 168 17.87 3.34 15.41
N LEU A 169 18.01 3.07 16.71
CA LEU A 169 19.02 2.14 17.26
C LEU A 169 18.74 0.69 16.86
N LEU A 170 17.52 0.37 16.41
CA LEU A 170 17.14 -0.95 15.93
C LEU A 170 16.68 -0.89 14.45
N PRO A 171 17.61 -0.70 13.50
CA PRO A 171 17.33 -0.52 12.08
C PRO A 171 16.39 -1.56 11.46
N LEU A 172 16.67 -2.84 11.73
CA LEU A 172 15.95 -3.95 11.12
C LEU A 172 14.50 -4.01 11.63
N GLN A 173 14.31 -3.83 12.94
CA GLN A 173 13.01 -3.81 13.57
C GLN A 173 12.19 -2.62 13.08
N HIS A 174 12.79 -1.43 12.99
CA HIS A 174 12.11 -0.23 12.48
C HIS A 174 11.56 -0.45 11.06
N VAL A 175 12.39 -0.92 10.14
CA VAL A 175 11.94 -1.19 8.76
C VAL A 175 10.90 -2.33 8.73
N THR A 176 11.04 -3.35 9.59
CA THR A 176 10.07 -4.45 9.71
C THR A 176 8.69 -3.93 10.14
N MET A 177 8.63 -3.06 11.16
CA MET A 177 7.37 -2.51 11.67
C MET A 177 6.68 -1.63 10.63
N LEU A 178 7.44 -0.80 9.88
CA LEU A 178 6.89 -0.01 8.77
C LEU A 178 6.28 -0.89 7.67
N VAL A 179 6.99 -1.95 7.25
CA VAL A 179 6.50 -2.88 6.23
C VAL A 179 5.27 -3.64 6.72
N ASN A 180 5.25 -4.08 7.99
CA ASN A 180 4.11 -4.80 8.53
C ASN A 180 2.88 -3.91 8.72
N SER A 181 3.05 -2.68 9.20
CA SER A 181 1.96 -1.69 9.24
C SER A 181 1.43 -1.39 7.83
N ALA A 182 2.31 -1.26 6.84
CA ALA A 182 1.89 -1.11 5.44
C ALA A 182 1.10 -2.34 4.92
N LYS A 183 1.49 -3.57 5.28
CA LYS A 183 0.71 -4.77 4.95
C LYS A 183 -0.67 -4.76 5.59
N CYS A 184 -0.75 -4.33 6.85
CA CYS A 184 -2.01 -4.19 7.57
C CYS A 184 -2.94 -3.20 6.87
N ALA A 185 -2.45 -2.00 6.56
CA ALA A 185 -3.21 -0.98 5.83
C ALA A 185 -3.69 -1.49 4.45
N ALA A 186 -2.83 -2.21 3.71
CA ALA A 186 -3.21 -2.80 2.43
C ALA A 186 -4.29 -3.90 2.54
N LYS A 187 -4.42 -4.54 3.70
CA LYS A 187 -5.38 -5.62 3.96
C LYS A 187 -6.67 -5.12 4.62
N ALA A 188 -6.61 -4.06 5.42
CA ALA A 188 -7.75 -3.47 6.13
C ALA A 188 -8.81 -2.89 5.18
N GLY A 189 -8.42 -2.45 3.98
CA GLY A 189 -9.41 -2.01 2.99
C GLY A 189 -8.83 -1.36 1.73
N SER A 190 -9.74 -1.02 0.82
CA SER A 190 -9.42 -0.39 -0.48
C SER A 190 -9.68 1.12 -0.49
N THR A 191 -9.80 1.76 0.67
CA THR A 191 -10.02 3.21 0.76
C THR A 191 -8.80 3.96 0.22
N GLN A 192 -9.02 5.19 -0.23
CA GLN A 192 -7.94 6.06 -0.69
C GLN A 192 -6.91 6.30 0.43
N ASP A 193 -7.38 6.54 1.65
CA ASP A 193 -6.55 6.77 2.83
C ASP A 193 -5.65 5.57 3.16
N ALA A 194 -6.19 4.35 3.07
CA ALA A 194 -5.40 3.13 3.27
C ALA A 194 -4.28 3.03 2.24
N ARG A 195 -4.54 3.37 0.97
CA ARG A 195 -3.51 3.37 -0.09
C ARG A 195 -2.43 4.42 0.16
N GLU A 196 -2.82 5.62 0.59
CA GLU A 196 -1.89 6.69 0.92
C GLU A 196 -1.02 6.33 2.13
N ARG A 197 -1.60 5.70 3.15
CA ARG A 197 -0.86 5.14 4.30
C ARG A 197 0.13 4.06 3.86
N VAL A 198 -0.25 3.14 2.97
CA VAL A 198 0.66 2.14 2.39
C VAL A 198 1.83 2.81 1.66
N VAL A 199 1.55 3.82 0.83
CA VAL A 199 2.58 4.56 0.08
C VAL A 199 3.54 5.27 1.04
N SER A 200 3.01 5.96 2.05
CA SER A 200 3.79 6.68 3.06
C SER A 200 4.70 5.74 3.84
N LEU A 201 4.14 4.69 4.45
CA LEU A 201 4.89 3.72 5.26
C LEU A 201 5.94 2.96 4.42
N SER A 202 5.59 2.55 3.21
CA SER A 202 6.53 1.87 2.31
C SER A 202 7.65 2.80 1.86
N THR A 203 7.37 4.09 1.67
CA THR A 203 8.39 5.09 1.32
C THR A 203 9.36 5.27 2.49
N ARG A 204 8.85 5.46 3.72
CA ARG A 204 9.69 5.53 4.92
C ARG A 204 10.58 4.29 5.08
N ALA A 205 10.02 3.10 4.86
CA ALA A 205 10.76 1.84 4.92
C ALA A 205 11.89 1.78 3.88
N LEU A 206 11.67 2.29 2.68
CA LEU A 206 12.68 2.32 1.61
C LEU A 206 13.80 3.32 1.88
N VAL A 207 13.45 4.50 2.40
CA VAL A 207 14.43 5.53 2.75
C VAL A 207 15.38 5.02 3.85
N LEU A 208 14.79 4.61 4.97
CA LEU A 208 15.54 4.06 6.10
C LEU A 208 16.30 2.81 5.69
N GLY A 209 15.65 1.89 4.96
CA GLY A 209 16.26 0.64 4.54
C GLY A 209 17.46 0.84 3.62
N LYS A 210 17.43 1.79 2.69
CA LYS A 210 18.60 2.13 1.85
C LYS A 210 19.75 2.70 2.67
N HIS A 211 19.45 3.64 3.57
CA HIS A 211 20.46 4.23 4.45
C HIS A 211 21.13 3.14 5.30
N TYR A 212 20.34 2.30 5.96
CA TYR A 212 20.86 1.19 6.75
C TYR A 212 21.58 0.14 5.92
N LEU A 213 21.19 -0.12 4.66
CA LEU A 213 21.93 -1.02 3.77
C LEU A 213 23.31 -0.46 3.39
N ALA A 214 23.48 0.86 3.33
CA ALA A 214 24.76 1.47 3.05
C ALA A 214 25.77 1.23 4.18
N THR A 215 25.31 1.24 5.43
CA THR A 215 26.15 1.09 6.62
C THR A 215 26.17 -0.33 7.21
N ALA A 216 25.22 -1.19 6.86
CA ALA A 216 25.10 -2.53 7.42
C ALA A 216 26.23 -3.47 6.93
N PRO A 217 26.87 -4.22 7.86
CA PRO A 217 27.87 -5.23 7.49
C PRO A 217 27.25 -6.33 6.63
N ALA A 218 28.08 -6.97 5.80
CA ALA A 218 27.66 -8.13 5.03
C ALA A 218 27.18 -9.25 5.96
N GLY A 219 26.03 -9.86 5.66
CA GLY A 219 25.49 -10.94 6.49
C GLY A 219 23.98 -11.06 6.42
N GLU A 220 23.41 -11.74 7.42
CA GLU A 220 21.97 -12.02 7.48
C GLU A 220 21.13 -10.76 7.67
N ALA A 221 21.54 -9.83 8.54
CA ALA A 221 20.83 -8.57 8.76
C ALA A 221 20.67 -7.76 7.47
N ARG A 222 21.75 -7.63 6.68
CA ARG A 222 21.73 -6.97 5.37
C ARG A 222 20.79 -7.67 4.38
N ARG A 223 20.80 -9.01 4.33
CA ARG A 223 19.88 -9.79 3.48
C ARG A 223 18.41 -9.61 3.88
N ARG A 224 18.11 -9.65 5.19
CA ARG A 224 16.75 -9.42 5.72
C ARG A 224 16.28 -8.00 5.41
N LEU A 225 17.14 -7.00 5.60
CA LEU A 225 16.85 -5.61 5.28
C LEU A 225 16.58 -5.41 3.78
N HIS A 226 17.39 -6.03 2.92
CA HIS A 226 17.16 -6.03 1.47
C HIS A 226 15.80 -6.65 1.10
N ALA A 227 15.44 -7.79 1.68
CA ALA A 227 14.14 -8.42 1.47
C ALA A 227 12.96 -7.53 1.94
N LEU A 228 13.12 -6.80 3.05
CA LEU A 228 12.13 -5.82 3.50
C LEU A 228 11.96 -4.66 2.52
N CYS A 229 13.06 -4.13 1.97
CA CYS A 229 13.00 -3.10 0.92
C CYS A 229 12.26 -3.61 -0.34
N LEU A 230 12.51 -4.84 -0.77
CA LEU A 230 11.78 -5.43 -1.90
C LEU A 230 10.28 -5.57 -1.61
N ASN A 231 9.91 -5.97 -0.40
CA ASN A 231 8.51 -6.02 0.04
C ASN A 231 7.87 -4.62 0.06
N ALA A 232 8.58 -3.60 0.52
CA ALA A 232 8.10 -2.22 0.53
C ALA A 232 7.85 -1.69 -0.91
N LEU A 233 8.76 -1.97 -1.86
CA LEU A 233 8.55 -1.65 -3.28
C LEU A 233 7.31 -2.35 -3.84
N HIS A 234 7.12 -3.63 -3.51
CA HIS A 234 5.97 -4.40 -3.95
C HIS A 234 4.66 -3.78 -3.44
N LEU A 235 4.57 -3.47 -2.14
CA LEU A 235 3.40 -2.87 -1.51
C LEU A 235 3.09 -1.48 -2.10
N ARG A 236 4.12 -0.64 -2.25
CA ARG A 236 3.96 0.71 -2.83
C ARG A 236 3.49 0.67 -4.28
N ALA A 237 4.07 -0.22 -5.10
CA ALA A 237 3.64 -0.41 -6.48
C ALA A 237 2.18 -0.88 -6.58
N ARG A 238 1.76 -1.82 -5.73
CA ARG A 238 0.37 -2.30 -5.63
C ARG A 238 -0.59 -1.17 -5.23
N ALA A 239 -0.21 -0.36 -4.23
CA ALA A 239 -1.02 0.78 -3.79
C ALA A 239 -1.16 1.84 -4.90
N HIS A 240 -0.06 2.17 -5.61
CA HIS A 240 -0.11 3.06 -6.76
C HIS A 240 -1.00 2.51 -7.88
N LEU A 241 -0.89 1.21 -8.19
CA LEU A 241 -1.73 0.58 -9.20
C LEU A 241 -3.22 0.62 -8.82
N ALA A 242 -3.55 0.34 -7.56
CA ALA A 242 -4.92 0.43 -7.05
C ALA A 242 -5.48 1.85 -7.15
N ALA A 243 -4.63 2.87 -7.02
CA ALA A 243 -4.97 4.28 -7.25
C ALA A 243 -4.89 4.72 -8.73
N ALA A 244 -4.83 3.79 -9.68
CA ALA A 244 -4.66 4.04 -11.12
C ALA A 244 -3.41 4.87 -11.51
N ARG A 245 -2.41 4.97 -10.61
CA ARG A 245 -1.13 5.67 -10.85
C ARG A 245 -0.12 4.72 -11.51
N VAL A 246 -0.34 4.42 -12.79
CA VAL A 246 0.44 3.44 -13.57
C VAL A 246 1.94 3.76 -13.61
N LYS A 247 2.31 5.01 -13.91
CA LYS A 247 3.72 5.41 -14.06
C LYS A 247 4.53 5.20 -12.77
N PRO A 248 4.09 5.68 -11.59
CA PRO A 248 4.73 5.35 -10.31
C PRO A 248 4.78 3.85 -10.03
N ALA A 249 3.68 3.12 -10.25
CA ALA A 249 3.64 1.67 -10.02
C ALA A 249 4.69 0.92 -10.87
N LEU A 250 4.77 1.23 -12.17
CA LEU A 250 5.70 0.60 -13.09
C LEU A 250 7.15 0.88 -12.69
N ARG A 251 7.43 2.12 -12.27
CA ARG A 251 8.76 2.51 -11.81
C ARG A 251 9.18 1.75 -10.56
N ASP A 252 8.31 1.59 -9.57
CA ASP A 252 8.59 0.80 -8.36
C ASP A 252 8.78 -0.68 -8.69
N ALA A 253 7.96 -1.25 -9.58
CA ALA A 253 8.13 -2.64 -10.02
C ALA A 253 9.45 -2.86 -10.78
N GLN A 254 9.89 -1.89 -11.59
CA GLN A 254 11.19 -1.93 -12.26
C GLN A 254 12.35 -1.79 -11.27
N ALA A 255 12.22 -0.91 -10.27
CA ALA A 255 13.20 -0.79 -9.20
C ALA A 255 13.33 -2.10 -8.40
N MET A 256 12.20 -2.74 -8.09
CA MET A 256 12.16 -4.06 -7.44
C MET A 256 12.86 -5.11 -8.31
N ARG A 257 12.60 -5.14 -9.61
CA ARG A 257 13.25 -6.06 -10.56
C ARG A 257 14.76 -5.85 -10.61
N LYS A 258 15.22 -4.59 -10.68
CA LYS A 258 16.65 -4.26 -10.71
C LYS A 258 17.35 -4.67 -9.41
N ALA A 259 16.73 -4.38 -8.26
CA ALA A 259 17.27 -4.75 -6.96
C ALA A 259 17.29 -6.27 -6.74
N ALA A 260 16.25 -6.98 -7.18
CA ALA A 260 16.20 -8.44 -7.11
C ALA A 260 17.24 -9.12 -8.00
N ALA A 261 17.51 -8.59 -9.20
CA ALA A 261 18.52 -9.15 -10.11
C ALA A 261 19.97 -9.04 -9.57
N GLY A 262 20.23 -8.05 -8.71
CA GLY A 262 21.53 -7.93 -8.03
C GLY A 262 21.68 -8.85 -6.81
N GLY A 263 20.64 -9.59 -6.43
CA GLY A 263 20.64 -10.52 -5.30
C GLY A 263 20.36 -11.95 -5.74
N ALA A 264 20.74 -12.93 -4.90
CA ALA A 264 20.44 -14.35 -5.10
C ALA A 264 18.99 -14.72 -4.71
N ASP A 265 18.00 -13.85 -5.00
CA ASP A 265 16.59 -14.06 -4.65
C ASP A 265 15.72 -14.15 -5.93
N ASP A 266 15.75 -15.33 -6.55
CA ASP A 266 14.98 -15.63 -7.76
C ASP A 266 13.47 -15.50 -7.54
N ALA A 267 12.99 -15.72 -6.31
CA ALA A 267 11.58 -15.62 -5.99
C ALA A 267 11.12 -14.16 -6.08
N ALA A 268 11.91 -13.23 -5.56
CA ALA A 268 11.66 -11.80 -5.68
C ALA A 268 11.74 -11.32 -7.13
N ALA A 269 12.72 -11.81 -7.91
CA ALA A 269 12.85 -11.47 -9.33
C ALA A 269 11.60 -11.87 -10.13
N ARG A 270 11.13 -13.12 -9.97
CA ARG A 270 9.89 -13.59 -10.60
C ARG A 270 8.66 -12.80 -10.14
N ALA A 271 8.60 -12.42 -8.87
CA ALA A 271 7.51 -11.60 -8.34
C ALA A 271 7.50 -10.20 -8.98
N ALA A 272 8.66 -9.59 -9.17
CA ALA A 272 8.80 -8.29 -9.84
C ALA A 272 8.37 -8.36 -11.31
N GLU A 273 8.75 -9.41 -12.05
CA GLU A 273 8.33 -9.62 -13.44
C GLU A 273 6.81 -9.79 -13.60
N ARG A 274 6.19 -10.57 -12.72
CA ARG A 274 4.73 -10.72 -12.67
C ARG A 274 4.06 -9.36 -12.42
N LEU A 275 4.57 -8.59 -11.47
CA LEU A 275 4.04 -7.28 -11.13
C LEU A 275 4.15 -6.28 -12.30
N VAL A 276 5.29 -6.24 -13.00
CA VAL A 276 5.45 -5.43 -14.22
C VAL A 276 4.42 -5.81 -15.28
N SER A 277 4.20 -7.11 -15.48
CA SER A 277 3.24 -7.62 -16.48
C SER A 277 1.79 -7.27 -16.12
N GLU A 278 1.45 -7.36 -14.84
CA GLU A 278 0.15 -6.94 -14.30
C GLU A 278 -0.09 -5.43 -14.50
N ILE A 279 0.88 -4.59 -14.16
CA ILE A 279 0.78 -3.14 -14.34
C ILE A 279 0.59 -2.78 -15.82
N LYS A 280 1.35 -3.40 -16.73
CA LYS A 280 1.16 -3.21 -18.19
C LYS A 280 -0.19 -3.71 -18.70
N ARG A 281 -0.77 -4.74 -18.08
CA ARG A 281 -2.13 -5.21 -18.42
C ARG A 281 -3.17 -4.19 -17.97
N ALA A 282 -3.02 -3.66 -16.75
CA ALA A 282 -3.89 -2.62 -16.22
C ALA A 282 -3.79 -1.31 -17.02
N GLU A 283 -2.59 -0.88 -17.41
CA GLU A 283 -2.36 0.27 -18.29
C GLU A 283 -3.13 0.14 -19.61
N ARG A 284 -3.04 -1.02 -20.26
CA ARG A 284 -3.80 -1.30 -21.48
C ARG A 284 -5.30 -1.31 -21.26
N ALA A 285 -5.78 -1.78 -20.10
CA ALA A 285 -7.20 -1.77 -19.77
C ALA A 285 -7.71 -0.33 -19.55
N LEU A 286 -6.95 0.51 -18.83
CA LEU A 286 -7.28 1.93 -18.62
C LEU A 286 -7.34 2.68 -19.95
N LEU A 287 -6.34 2.51 -20.82
CA LEU A 287 -6.33 3.13 -22.15
C LEU A 287 -7.52 2.70 -23.03
N ARG A 288 -8.00 1.46 -22.91
CA ARG A 288 -9.21 1.01 -23.61
C ARG A 288 -10.46 1.68 -23.05
N GLY A 289 -10.53 1.85 -21.73
CA GLY A 289 -11.59 2.59 -21.05
C GLY A 289 -11.65 4.04 -21.50
N ASP A 290 -10.50 4.74 -21.47
CA ASP A 290 -10.40 6.15 -21.89
C ASP A 290 -10.77 6.34 -23.36
N ARG A 291 -10.34 5.44 -24.24
CA ARG A 291 -10.73 5.46 -25.67
C ARG A 291 -12.21 5.21 -25.91
N ARG A 292 -12.86 4.45 -25.02
CA ARG A 292 -14.31 4.23 -25.09
C ARG A 292 -15.05 5.48 -24.62
N LEU A 293 -14.64 6.03 -23.47
CA LEU A 293 -15.19 7.26 -22.92
C LEU A 293 -15.03 8.44 -23.90
N ALA A 294 -13.86 8.60 -24.52
CA ALA A 294 -13.62 9.64 -25.51
C ALA A 294 -14.56 9.52 -26.73
N ARG A 295 -14.86 8.29 -27.17
CA ARG A 295 -15.81 8.05 -28.26
C ARG A 295 -17.26 8.35 -27.84
N GLU A 296 -17.65 7.95 -26.63
CA GLU A 296 -18.99 8.23 -26.08
C GLU A 296 -19.21 9.75 -25.89
N VAL A 297 -18.22 10.46 -25.35
CA VAL A 297 -18.25 11.92 -25.22
C VAL A 297 -18.30 12.59 -26.59
N GLY A 298 -17.50 12.14 -27.56
CA GLY A 298 -17.54 12.65 -28.93
C GLY A 298 -18.92 12.51 -29.59
N ALA A 299 -19.52 11.31 -29.50
CA ALA A 299 -20.85 11.05 -30.04
C ALA A 299 -21.94 11.91 -29.36
N TRP A 300 -21.82 12.14 -28.05
CA TRP A 300 -22.73 13.02 -27.31
C TRP A 300 -22.60 14.49 -27.75
N VAL A 301 -21.37 14.99 -27.93
CA VAL A 301 -21.12 16.35 -28.42
C VAL A 301 -21.68 16.52 -29.84
N GLU A 302 -21.44 15.56 -30.74
CA GLU A 302 -21.99 15.58 -32.11
C GLU A 302 -23.52 15.58 -32.12
N ALA A 303 -24.15 14.73 -31.30
CA ALA A 303 -25.60 14.71 -31.17
C ALA A 303 -26.17 16.02 -30.62
N SER A 304 -25.47 16.65 -29.67
CA SER A 304 -25.87 17.94 -29.11
C SER A 304 -25.74 19.08 -30.12
N LEU A 305 -24.65 19.10 -30.90
CA LEU A 305 -24.45 20.07 -31.98
C LEU A 305 -25.52 19.91 -33.06
N LYS A 306 -25.82 18.68 -33.46
CA LYS A 306 -26.89 18.40 -34.42
C LYS A 306 -28.25 18.90 -33.96
N ARG A 307 -28.63 18.67 -32.69
CA ARG A 307 -29.88 19.20 -32.11
C ARG A 307 -29.90 20.72 -32.08
N HIS A 308 -28.77 21.34 -31.80
CA HIS A 308 -28.65 22.80 -31.80
C HIS A 308 -28.80 23.36 -33.22
N ASP A 309 -28.16 22.74 -34.21
CA ASP A 309 -28.29 23.13 -35.62
C ASP A 309 -29.72 22.93 -36.14
N GLU A 310 -30.40 21.84 -35.73
CA GLU A 310 -31.81 21.61 -36.03
C GLU A 310 -32.72 22.66 -35.37
N ALA A 311 -32.42 23.09 -34.14
CA ALA A 311 -33.18 24.15 -33.48
C ALA A 311 -32.97 25.53 -34.15
N VAL A 312 -31.72 25.89 -34.46
CA VAL A 312 -31.40 27.19 -35.10
C VAL A 312 -31.95 27.27 -36.52
N ASN A 313 -31.90 26.17 -37.28
CA ASN A 313 -32.41 26.15 -38.65
C ASN A 313 -33.91 25.82 -38.73
N GLY A 314 -34.50 25.27 -37.67
CA GLY A 314 -35.90 24.84 -37.61
C GLY A 314 -36.90 25.92 -37.17
N GLU A 315 -36.46 27.08 -36.68
CA GLU A 315 -37.33 28.22 -36.32
C GLU A 315 -37.87 29.01 -37.54
N GLY A 316 -37.77 28.48 -38.77
CA GLY A 316 -38.10 29.18 -40.00
C GLY A 316 -39.43 28.79 -40.69
N GLU A 317 -40.06 27.68 -40.32
CA GLU A 317 -41.36 27.28 -40.88
C GLU A 317 -42.42 27.35 -39.80
N GLY A 318 -42.91 28.58 -39.59
CA GLY A 318 -44.17 28.81 -38.92
C GLY A 318 -45.28 28.08 -39.67
N GLU A 319 -45.77 26.99 -39.10
CA GLU A 319 -47.12 26.56 -39.34
C GLU A 319 -48.04 27.65 -38.76
N GLU A 320 -48.66 28.41 -39.67
CA GLU A 320 -49.88 29.17 -39.38
C GLU A 320 -50.86 28.24 -38.68
N GLU A 321 -51.06 28.48 -37.38
CA GLU A 321 -52.11 27.90 -36.57
C GLU A 321 -53.47 28.35 -37.14
N GLY A 322 -54.02 27.52 -38.01
CA GLY A 322 -55.43 27.58 -38.38
C GLY A 322 -56.25 26.96 -37.25
N ASP A 323 -56.86 27.83 -36.43
CA ASP A 323 -57.90 27.50 -35.46
C ASP A 323 -58.89 26.46 -36.02
N ARG A 324 -58.84 25.24 -35.48
CA ARG A 324 -59.97 24.30 -35.53
C ARG A 324 -60.17 23.69 -34.17
N GLU A 325 -61.07 24.33 -33.43
CA GLU A 325 -61.84 23.72 -32.34
C GLU A 325 -62.32 22.33 -32.77
N ARG A 326 -61.89 21.29 -32.05
CA ARG A 326 -62.60 20.02 -32.05
C ARG A 326 -62.61 19.45 -30.64
N GLU A 327 -63.71 19.76 -29.95
CA GLU A 327 -64.20 19.01 -28.81
C GLU A 327 -64.29 17.52 -29.19
N GLY A 328 -63.85 16.67 -28.26
CA GLY A 328 -63.85 15.22 -28.46
C GLY A 328 -63.43 14.52 -27.18
N GLU A 329 -64.35 14.48 -26.23
CA GLU A 329 -64.34 13.55 -25.10
C GLU A 329 -64.10 12.11 -25.61
N GLY A 330 -63.28 11.35 -24.90
CA GLY A 330 -63.00 9.96 -25.23
C GLY A 330 -62.16 9.28 -24.16
N GLU A 331 -62.84 8.88 -23.08
CA GLU A 331 -62.35 7.87 -22.14
C GLU A 331 -62.02 6.58 -22.90
N GLY A 332 -60.87 5.98 -22.60
CA GLY A 332 -60.42 4.73 -23.22
C GLY A 332 -59.27 4.11 -22.45
N GLU A 333 -59.62 3.27 -21.47
CA GLU A 333 -58.73 2.29 -20.87
C GLU A 333 -58.15 1.37 -21.96
N GLY A 334 -56.85 1.07 -21.89
CA GLY A 334 -56.17 0.24 -22.89
C GLY A 334 -54.91 -0.41 -22.32
N GLU A 335 -54.99 -1.73 -22.19
CA GLU A 335 -54.07 -2.66 -21.56
C GLU A 335 -52.61 -2.63 -22.08
N ALA A 336 -51.71 -2.99 -21.17
CA ALA A 336 -50.31 -3.28 -21.43
C ALA A 336 -50.16 -4.67 -22.07
N GLY A 337 -49.51 -4.72 -23.23
CA GLY A 337 -49.02 -5.95 -23.85
C GLY A 337 -47.97 -5.62 -24.90
N GLY A 338 -46.77 -6.17 -24.76
CA GLY A 338 -45.70 -5.94 -25.74
C GLY A 338 -44.36 -6.52 -25.33
N GLU A 339 -44.23 -7.84 -25.40
CA GLU A 339 -42.95 -8.56 -25.38
C GLU A 339 -42.11 -8.17 -26.63
N GLY A 340 -40.90 -7.68 -26.40
CA GLY A 340 -39.93 -7.34 -27.45
C GLY A 340 -38.71 -8.25 -27.39
N ASN A 341 -38.80 -9.39 -28.06
CA ASN A 341 -37.70 -10.29 -28.39
C ASN A 341 -36.76 -9.62 -29.44
N VAL A 342 -35.48 -9.45 -29.13
CA VAL A 342 -34.45 -9.09 -30.12
C VAL A 342 -33.30 -10.09 -30.03
N GLY A 343 -33.42 -11.13 -30.84
CA GLY A 343 -32.30 -11.93 -31.31
C GLY A 343 -31.56 -11.18 -32.42
N GLY A 344 -30.24 -11.12 -32.33
CA GLY A 344 -29.35 -10.59 -33.35
C GLY A 344 -28.09 -11.42 -33.41
N GLY A 345 -28.11 -12.46 -34.24
CA GLY A 345 -26.92 -13.17 -34.68
C GLY A 345 -26.09 -12.31 -35.61
N GLY A 346 -24.78 -12.39 -35.47
CA GLY A 346 -23.80 -11.76 -36.34
C GLY A 346 -22.61 -12.69 -36.51
N ASP A 347 -22.74 -13.61 -37.45
CA ASP A 347 -21.64 -14.34 -38.06
C ASP A 347 -20.75 -13.35 -38.80
N GLY A 348 -19.45 -13.42 -38.56
CA GLY A 348 -18.44 -12.57 -39.19
C GLY A 348 -17.14 -13.34 -39.25
N GLY A 349 -17.01 -14.19 -40.28
CA GLY A 349 -15.74 -14.78 -40.67
C GLY A 349 -14.81 -13.72 -41.23
N GLU A 350 -13.54 -13.82 -40.88
CA GLU A 350 -12.46 -13.30 -41.72
C GLU A 350 -11.29 -14.28 -41.65
N GLU A 351 -11.08 -14.91 -42.80
CA GLU A 351 -9.91 -15.68 -43.15
C GLU A 351 -8.70 -14.75 -43.24
N GLY A 352 -7.56 -15.20 -42.71
CA GLY A 352 -6.30 -14.51 -42.78
C GLY A 352 -5.15 -15.51 -42.78
N GLU A 353 -5.03 -16.27 -43.86
CA GLU A 353 -3.81 -16.97 -44.24
C GLU A 353 -2.79 -15.95 -44.78
N GLY A 354 -1.51 -16.11 -44.41
CA GLY A 354 -0.43 -15.40 -45.09
C GLY A 354 0.94 -15.45 -44.42
N GLY A 355 1.74 -16.47 -44.78
CA GLY A 355 3.21 -16.47 -44.93
C GLY A 355 4.07 -16.28 -43.66
N GLY A 356 5.11 -17.06 -43.36
CA GLY A 356 6.07 -17.74 -44.23
C GLY A 356 7.43 -17.03 -44.17
N GLY A 357 8.47 -17.73 -43.68
CA GLY A 357 9.87 -17.26 -43.65
C GLY A 357 10.47 -17.37 -42.24
N ASP A 358 11.09 -18.47 -41.79
CA ASP A 358 12.25 -19.23 -42.30
C ASP A 358 13.62 -18.65 -41.91
N GLN A 359 14.40 -19.52 -41.27
CA GLN A 359 15.86 -19.63 -41.14
C GLN A 359 16.74 -18.51 -40.53
N GLY A 360 17.54 -18.92 -39.56
CA GLY A 360 18.68 -18.18 -39.02
C GLY A 360 19.34 -18.88 -37.82
N ALA A 361 19.85 -20.09 -38.04
CA ALA A 361 20.73 -20.80 -37.11
C ALA A 361 22.18 -20.63 -37.56
N GLU A 362 23.05 -20.12 -36.68
CA GLU A 362 24.52 -20.29 -36.70
C GLU A 362 24.97 -20.31 -35.22
N GLU A 363 25.38 -21.47 -34.69
CA GLU A 363 26.77 -21.92 -34.50
C GLU A 363 27.60 -20.97 -33.60
N SER A 364 27.92 -21.34 -32.36
CA SER A 364 28.89 -22.36 -31.91
C SER A 364 30.35 -21.93 -32.05
N LYS A 365 31.00 -21.70 -30.90
CA LYS A 365 32.35 -22.13 -30.46
C LYS A 365 33.09 -21.03 -29.70
N GLY A 366 33.59 -21.41 -28.53
CA GLY A 366 34.43 -20.59 -27.67
C GLY A 366 34.88 -21.37 -26.46
N ASP A 367 35.66 -22.43 -26.71
CA ASP A 367 36.46 -23.13 -25.72
C ASP A 367 37.42 -22.17 -25.02
N GLY A 368 37.61 -22.35 -23.71
CA GLY A 368 38.54 -21.57 -22.90
C GLY A 368 38.70 -22.14 -21.51
N ALA A 369 39.20 -23.38 -21.44
CA ALA A 369 39.69 -23.98 -20.21
C ALA A 369 41.09 -23.44 -19.90
N GLU A 370 41.26 -22.77 -18.75
CA GLU A 370 42.55 -22.76 -18.07
C GLU A 370 42.36 -23.16 -16.61
N ARG A 371 43.13 -24.20 -16.27
CA ARG A 371 43.41 -24.70 -14.93
C ARG A 371 44.26 -23.65 -14.23
N ASP A 372 44.02 -23.41 -12.95
CA ASP A 372 45.16 -23.30 -12.05
C ASP A 372 44.84 -23.92 -10.69
N SER A 373 45.87 -24.59 -10.19
CA SER A 373 45.92 -25.49 -9.06
C SER A 373 46.83 -24.90 -8.00
N GLY A 374 46.32 -24.71 -6.79
CA GLY A 374 47.12 -24.39 -5.61
C GLY A 374 46.19 -23.98 -4.48
N GLU A 375 46.35 -24.37 -3.23
CA GLU A 375 47.33 -25.18 -2.54
C GLU A 375 46.63 -25.63 -1.25
N ALA A 376 46.97 -26.82 -0.79
CA ALA A 376 46.54 -27.30 0.52
C ALA A 376 47.36 -26.61 1.60
N GLU A 377 46.72 -25.99 2.58
CA GLU A 377 47.32 -25.84 3.90
C GLU A 377 46.44 -26.47 4.99
N GLN A 378 47.12 -27.34 5.72
CA GLN A 378 46.70 -28.05 6.91
C GLN A 378 46.74 -27.09 8.11
N GLY A 379 45.79 -27.23 9.02
CA GLY A 379 45.91 -26.63 10.36
C GLY A 379 44.66 -26.90 11.19
N GLY A 380 44.64 -27.99 11.94
CA GLY A 380 44.62 -27.96 13.41
C GLY A 380 43.20 -27.72 13.95
N GLY A 381 42.47 -28.70 14.48
CA GLY A 381 42.86 -29.50 15.62
C GLY A 381 42.41 -28.81 16.91
N GLY A 382 41.18 -29.08 17.36
CA GLY A 382 40.64 -28.51 18.60
C GLY A 382 39.31 -29.13 19.02
N ARG A 383 39.35 -30.36 19.51
CA ARG A 383 38.24 -30.99 20.26
C ARG A 383 38.24 -30.43 21.69
N CYS A 384 37.15 -29.81 22.12
CA CYS A 384 36.84 -29.61 23.53
C CYS A 384 35.76 -30.61 23.95
N THR A 385 36.09 -31.45 24.92
CA THR A 385 35.15 -32.26 25.72
C THR A 385 34.63 -31.42 26.89
N PRO A 386 33.39 -31.64 27.35
CA PRO A 386 32.88 -30.99 28.56
C PRO A 386 33.34 -31.71 29.83
N SER A 387 33.53 -30.94 30.89
CA SER A 387 33.49 -31.36 32.30
C SER A 387 32.37 -30.60 32.99
#